data_AF-L9X6D4-F1
#
_entry.id   AF-L9X6D4-F1
#
_cell.length_a   1.000
_cell.length_b   1.000
_cell.length_c   1.000
_cell.angle_alpha   90.00
_cell.angle_beta   90.00
_cell.angle_gamma   90.00
#
_symmetry.space_group_name_H-M   'P 1'
#
loop_
_entity.id
_entity.type
_entity.pdbx_description
1 polymer ?
#
loop_
_entity_poly.entity_id
_entity_poly.type
_entity_poly.pdbx_seq_one_letter_code
_entity_poly.pdbx_strand_id
1 'polypeptide(L)'
;MVVLGAIALAVVVFGIVAAIGALEAGSATETGADAGEQAVVEAELERGVGCLLESANERTNDEGLESAIDDDLKAFADRYQDARAHSSATVVDVELEGVGLDRADDVAELENATVRVTTTSADHRAERTRTIEAGCRGDEP
;
A
#
# COMPACT_ATOMS: atom_id res chain seq x y z
N MET A 1 44.40 -30.68 -8.25
CA MET A 1 43.96 -29.29 -8.07
C MET A 1 43.08 -28.93 -9.26
N VAL A 2 41.76 -28.97 -9.06
CA VAL A 2 40.81 -28.30 -9.96
C VAL A 2 40.18 -27.21 -9.10
N VAL A 3 40.37 -26.00 -9.57
CA VAL A 3 40.19 -24.74 -8.86
C VAL A 3 38.82 -24.16 -9.22
N LEU A 4 38.21 -23.45 -8.26
CA LEU A 4 37.12 -22.49 -8.41
C LEU A 4 35.70 -23.04 -8.68
N GLY A 5 35.06 -23.41 -7.57
CA GLY A 5 33.77 -22.87 -7.12
C GLY A 5 32.80 -22.35 -8.18
N ALA A 6 32.06 -23.26 -8.80
CA ALA A 6 30.78 -22.94 -9.40
C ALA A 6 29.71 -22.97 -8.30
N ILE A 7 29.41 -21.82 -7.70
CA ILE A 7 28.15 -21.64 -6.98
C ILE A 7 27.50 -20.41 -7.60
N ALA A 8 26.80 -20.63 -8.71
CA ALA A 8 25.80 -19.70 -9.21
C ALA A 8 24.62 -19.77 -8.24
N LEU A 9 24.66 -18.95 -7.19
CA LEU A 9 23.55 -18.82 -6.25
C LEU A 9 22.56 -17.79 -6.82
N ALA A 10 21.76 -18.19 -7.81
CA ALA A 10 20.60 -17.41 -8.25
C ALA A 10 19.42 -17.74 -7.32
N VAL A 11 19.30 -17.02 -6.21
CA VAL A 11 18.09 -17.08 -5.37
C VAL A 11 17.12 -16.03 -5.91
N VAL A 12 16.34 -16.41 -6.92
CA VAL A 12 15.18 -15.62 -7.34
C VAL A 12 14.07 -15.89 -6.32
N VAL A 13 13.95 -15.04 -5.31
CA VAL A 13 12.75 -15.02 -4.46
C VAL A 13 11.69 -14.28 -5.26
N PHE A 14 10.85 -15.03 -5.96
CA PHE A 14 9.59 -14.52 -6.50
C PHE A 14 8.74 -14.04 -5.32
N GLY A 15 8.75 -12.74 -5.05
CA GLY A 15 7.73 -12.07 -4.26
C GLY A 15 6.40 -12.28 -4.97
N ILE A 16 5.43 -12.85 -4.27
CA ILE A 16 4.14 -13.27 -4.81
C ILE A 16 3.44 -12.03 -5.37
N VAL A 17 3.43 -11.87 -6.69
CA VAL A 17 2.50 -10.97 -7.37
C VAL A 17 1.13 -11.63 -7.28
N ALA A 18 0.40 -11.36 -6.20
CA ALA A 18 -1.03 -11.63 -6.12
C ALA A 18 -1.79 -10.56 -6.94
N ALA A 19 -1.43 -10.39 -8.21
CA ALA A 19 -2.29 -9.73 -9.17
C ALA A 19 -3.35 -10.75 -9.60
N ILE A 20 -4.33 -11.01 -8.74
CA ILE A 20 -5.52 -11.78 -9.11
C ILE A 20 -6.74 -11.07 -8.56
N GLY A 21 -7.42 -10.40 -9.49
CA GLY A 21 -8.87 -10.33 -9.49
C GLY A 21 -9.47 -9.10 -8.83
N ALA A 22 -9.98 -8.22 -9.68
CA ALA A 22 -11.35 -7.76 -9.47
C ALA A 22 -12.25 -8.99 -9.24
N LEU A 23 -12.48 -9.40 -7.98
CA LEU A 23 -13.64 -10.18 -7.58
C LEU A 23 -13.86 -10.18 -6.07
N GLU A 24 -14.62 -9.18 -5.62
CA GLU A 24 -15.84 -9.32 -4.81
C GLU A 24 -15.87 -10.41 -3.73
N ALA A 25 -15.82 -10.00 -2.45
CA ALA A 25 -16.46 -10.75 -1.36
C ALA A 25 -16.67 -9.88 -0.11
N GLY A 26 -17.75 -9.10 -0.08
CA GLY A 26 -18.15 -8.36 1.12
C GLY A 26 -19.40 -7.50 0.94
N SER A 27 -20.45 -8.05 0.32
CA SER A 27 -21.85 -7.59 0.40
C SER A 27 -22.11 -6.10 0.71
N ALA A 28 -22.19 -5.27 -0.33
CA ALA A 28 -23.17 -4.18 -0.33
C ALA A 28 -23.49 -3.77 -1.77
N THR A 29 -24.78 -3.73 -2.06
CA THR A 29 -25.32 -2.96 -3.17
C THR A 29 -24.91 -1.51 -2.94
N GLU A 30 -23.83 -1.06 -3.57
CA GLU A 30 -23.38 0.32 -3.53
C GLU A 30 -24.45 1.21 -4.20
N THR A 31 -25.32 1.81 -3.41
CA THR A 31 -26.18 2.91 -3.86
C THR A 31 -25.26 4.05 -4.30
N GLY A 32 -25.37 4.49 -5.57
CA GLY A 32 -24.36 5.28 -6.30
C GLY A 32 -23.88 6.63 -5.74
N ALA A 33 -24.26 7.01 -4.52
CA ALA A 33 -23.60 8.06 -3.74
C ALA A 33 -22.39 7.53 -2.93
N ASP A 34 -22.49 6.32 -2.38
CA ASP A 34 -21.41 5.66 -1.61
C ASP A 34 -20.24 5.26 -2.50
N ALA A 35 -20.52 4.74 -3.70
CA ALA A 35 -19.49 4.38 -4.68
C ALA A 35 -18.61 5.59 -5.08
N GLY A 36 -19.20 6.80 -5.09
CA GLY A 36 -18.48 8.03 -5.41
C GLY A 36 -17.53 8.47 -4.30
N GLU A 37 -18.00 8.45 -3.04
CA GLU A 37 -17.14 8.77 -1.89
C GLU A 37 -16.05 7.72 -1.70
N GLN A 38 -16.35 6.45 -1.94
CA GLN A 38 -15.38 5.36 -1.90
C GLN A 38 -14.29 5.53 -2.97
N ALA A 39 -14.65 5.84 -4.21
CA ALA A 39 -13.67 6.12 -5.26
C ALA A 39 -12.78 7.32 -4.94
N VAL A 40 -13.30 8.34 -4.25
CA VAL A 40 -12.51 9.48 -3.77
C VAL A 40 -11.53 9.06 -2.68
N VAL A 41 -11.99 8.31 -1.66
CA VAL A 41 -11.11 7.77 -0.60
C VAL A 41 -10.00 6.94 -1.21
N GLU A 42 -10.33 6.05 -2.13
CA GLU A 42 -9.35 5.19 -2.81
C GLU A 42 -8.29 6.02 -3.55
N ALA A 43 -8.69 7.05 -4.30
CA ALA A 43 -7.77 7.91 -5.03
C ALA A 43 -6.89 8.76 -4.09
N GLU A 44 -7.43 9.24 -2.97
CA GLU A 44 -6.67 9.98 -1.95
C GLU A 44 -5.64 9.08 -1.26
N LEU A 45 -6.02 7.85 -0.91
CA LEU A 45 -5.14 6.86 -0.30
C LEU A 45 -4.05 6.40 -1.28
N GLU A 46 -4.39 6.14 -2.54
CA GLU A 46 -3.41 5.75 -3.56
C GLU A 46 -2.31 6.81 -3.72
N ARG A 47 -2.68 8.09 -3.81
CA ARG A 47 -1.70 9.18 -3.86
C ARG A 47 -0.92 9.35 -2.56
N GLY A 48 -1.62 9.37 -1.43
CA GLY A 48 -0.99 9.61 -0.12
C GLY A 48 0.00 8.52 0.26
N VAL A 49 -0.42 7.25 0.12
CA VAL A 49 0.43 6.08 0.40
C VAL A 49 1.51 5.96 -0.66
N GLY A 50 1.22 6.12 -1.95
CA GLY A 50 2.24 6.07 -3.01
C GLY A 50 3.39 7.06 -2.78
N CYS A 51 3.07 8.29 -2.35
CA CYS A 51 4.06 9.29 -1.98
C CYS A 51 4.88 8.91 -0.73
N LEU A 52 4.23 8.34 0.27
CA LEU A 52 4.88 7.86 1.48
C LEU A 52 5.88 6.75 1.15
N LEU A 53 5.50 5.81 0.28
CA LEU A 53 6.35 4.74 -0.19
C LEU A 53 7.55 5.29 -0.99
N GLU A 54 7.35 6.26 -1.88
CA GLU A 54 8.47 6.91 -2.59
C GLU A 54 9.45 7.55 -1.61
N SER A 55 8.93 8.30 -0.63
CA SER A 55 9.75 8.92 0.42
C SER A 55 10.46 7.89 1.31
N ALA A 56 9.87 6.70 1.51
CA ALA A 56 10.48 5.61 2.24
C ALA A 56 11.58 4.93 1.39
N ASN A 57 11.37 4.82 0.08
CA ASN A 57 12.33 4.26 -0.86
C ASN A 57 13.66 5.06 -0.85
N GLU A 58 13.59 6.40 -0.85
CA GLU A 58 14.76 7.28 -0.72
C GLU A 58 15.53 7.10 0.60
N ARG A 59 14.88 6.57 1.63
CA ARG A 59 15.47 6.30 2.95
C ARG A 59 16.10 4.90 3.03
N THR A 60 16.03 4.09 1.97
CA THR A 60 16.33 2.65 2.07
C THR A 60 17.83 2.35 1.96
N ASN A 61 18.42 2.05 3.12
CA ASN A 61 19.54 1.15 3.33
C ASN A 61 19.33 0.54 4.73
N ASP A 62 18.51 -0.51 4.91
CA ASP A 62 18.65 -1.50 6.02
C ASP A 62 17.42 -2.38 6.32
N GLU A 63 17.70 -3.43 7.10
CA GLU A 63 16.77 -4.26 7.87
C GLU A 63 15.86 -3.39 8.75
N GLY A 64 14.54 -3.50 8.58
CA GLY A 64 13.55 -2.72 9.35
C GLY A 64 12.68 -1.77 8.52
N LEU A 65 12.89 -1.71 7.21
CA LEU A 65 12.08 -0.93 6.26
C LEU A 65 10.56 -1.19 6.41
N GLU A 66 10.14 -2.44 6.51
CA GLU A 66 8.71 -2.79 6.66
C GLU A 66 8.11 -2.18 7.94
N SER A 67 8.83 -2.21 9.06
CA SER A 67 8.37 -1.59 10.32
C SER A 67 8.30 -0.08 10.20
N ALA A 68 9.25 0.55 9.50
CA ALA A 68 9.25 1.99 9.27
C ALA A 68 8.08 2.41 8.37
N ILE A 69 7.77 1.62 7.34
CA ILE A 69 6.61 1.84 6.46
C ILE A 69 5.32 1.67 7.25
N ASP A 70 5.21 0.66 8.12
CA ASP A 70 4.04 0.46 8.98
C ASP A 70 3.80 1.65 9.93
N ASP A 71 4.86 2.14 10.58
CA ASP A 71 4.78 3.31 11.46
C ASP A 71 4.41 4.59 10.68
N ASP A 72 5.02 4.81 9.52
CA ASP A 72 4.70 5.95 8.65
C ASP A 72 3.25 5.85 8.14
N LEU A 73 2.80 4.65 7.76
CA LEU A 73 1.43 4.41 7.27
C LEU A 73 0.41 4.66 8.37
N LYS A 74 0.66 4.21 9.61
CA LYS A 74 -0.19 4.53 10.76
C LYS A 74 -0.28 6.03 11.01
N ALA A 75 0.85 6.72 11.02
CA ALA A 75 0.88 8.17 11.17
C ALA A 75 0.18 8.92 10.02
N PHE A 76 0.20 8.37 8.80
CA PHE A 76 -0.60 8.87 7.68
C PHE A 76 -2.11 8.60 7.91
N ALA A 77 -2.49 7.38 8.30
CA ALA A 77 -3.88 7.00 8.53
C ALA A 77 -4.52 7.85 9.64
N ASP A 78 -3.83 8.06 10.76
CA ASP A 78 -4.28 8.96 11.84
C ASP A 78 -4.55 10.38 11.32
N ARG A 79 -3.59 10.94 10.56
CA ARG A 79 -3.74 12.29 9.98
C ARG A 79 -4.86 12.38 8.95
N TYR A 80 -5.00 11.36 8.12
CA TYR A 80 -6.05 11.27 7.11
C TYR A 80 -7.43 11.19 7.79
N GLN A 81 -7.56 10.37 8.83
CA GLN A 81 -8.77 10.25 9.63
C GLN A 81 -9.12 11.57 10.33
N ASP A 82 -8.15 12.24 10.96
CA ASP A 82 -8.34 13.54 11.59
C ASP A 82 -8.80 14.61 10.58
N ALA A 83 -8.19 14.64 9.39
CA ALA A 83 -8.58 15.55 8.33
C ALA A 83 -10.02 15.29 7.85
N ARG A 84 -10.43 14.02 7.79
CA ARG A 84 -11.77 13.61 7.36
C ARG A 84 -12.83 13.71 8.45
N ALA A 85 -12.46 13.66 9.72
CA ALA A 85 -13.42 13.79 10.83
C ALA A 85 -14.23 15.10 10.77
N HIS A 86 -13.71 16.12 10.07
CA HIS A 86 -14.37 17.40 9.84
C HIS A 86 -15.18 17.48 8.53
N SER A 87 -15.02 16.55 7.60
CA SER A 87 -15.61 16.61 6.25
C SER A 87 -16.51 15.42 5.89
N SER A 88 -16.37 14.28 6.57
CA SER A 88 -17.19 13.08 6.37
C SER A 88 -17.48 12.38 7.71
N ALA A 89 -18.65 11.73 7.80
CA ALA A 89 -19.00 10.86 8.93
C ALA A 89 -18.41 9.45 8.78
N THR A 90 -17.70 9.20 7.69
CA THR A 90 -17.11 7.92 7.33
C THR A 90 -15.72 7.80 7.95
N VAL A 91 -15.54 6.80 8.81
CA VAL A 91 -14.24 6.43 9.39
C VAL A 91 -13.47 5.58 8.39
N VAL A 92 -12.22 5.94 8.13
CA VAL A 92 -11.31 5.19 7.27
C VAL A 92 -10.14 4.69 8.10
N ASP A 93 -9.93 3.39 8.08
CA ASP A 93 -8.84 2.69 8.75
C ASP A 93 -7.97 2.02 7.68
N VAL A 94 -6.65 2.12 7.83
CA VAL A 94 -5.68 1.66 6.83
C VAL A 94 -4.60 0.85 7.54
N GLU A 95 -4.44 -0.40 7.12
CA GLU A 95 -3.49 -1.35 7.71
C GLU A 95 -2.53 -1.87 6.65
N LEU A 96 -1.25 -2.00 7.01
CA LEU A 96 -0.25 -2.62 6.14
C LEU A 96 -0.41 -4.14 6.16
N GLU A 97 -0.55 -4.73 4.98
CA GLU A 97 -0.59 -6.19 4.81
C GLU A 97 0.73 -6.76 4.32
N GLY A 98 1.55 -5.95 3.65
CA GLY A 98 2.89 -6.34 3.24
C GLY A 98 3.53 -5.33 2.29
N VAL A 99 4.84 -5.49 2.05
CA VAL A 99 5.60 -4.65 1.12
C VAL A 99 6.23 -5.49 0.01
N GLY A 100 6.21 -4.94 -1.21
CA GLY A 100 6.90 -5.48 -2.38
C GLY A 100 8.25 -4.78 -2.53
N LEU A 101 9.33 -5.55 -2.44
CA LEU A 101 10.69 -5.06 -2.63
C LEU A 101 11.29 -5.70 -3.88
N ASP A 102 11.83 -4.87 -4.77
CA ASP A 102 12.74 -5.33 -5.81
C ASP A 102 14.17 -5.33 -5.26
N ARG A 103 14.93 -6.38 -5.58
CA ARG A 103 16.36 -6.42 -5.25
C ARG A 103 17.15 -6.56 -6.53
N ALA A 104 17.84 -5.49 -6.89
CA ALA A 104 18.84 -5.46 -7.94
C ALA A 104 20.20 -5.07 -7.35
N ASP A 105 21.24 -5.85 -7.64
CA ASP A 105 22.64 -5.52 -7.30
C ASP A 105 22.88 -5.10 -5.83
N ASP A 106 22.35 -5.88 -4.88
CA ASP A 106 22.43 -5.66 -3.43
C ASP A 106 21.74 -4.37 -2.91
N VAL A 107 20.99 -3.68 -3.77
CA VAL A 107 20.12 -2.56 -3.40
C VAL A 107 18.68 -3.09 -3.29
N ALA A 108 18.03 -2.86 -2.15
CA ALA A 108 16.61 -3.13 -1.99
C ALA A 108 15.84 -1.85 -2.31
N GLU A 109 15.00 -1.89 -3.33
CA GLU A 109 14.11 -0.81 -3.73
C GLU A 109 12.66 -1.19 -3.37
N LEU A 110 11.94 -0.26 -2.74
CA LEU A 110 10.52 -0.44 -2.43
C LEU A 110 9.70 -0.15 -3.68
N GLU A 111 9.08 -1.19 -4.25
CA GLU A 111 8.24 -1.06 -5.45
C GLU A 111 6.79 -0.73 -5.10
N ASN A 112 6.25 -1.36 -4.06
CA ASN A 112 4.84 -1.24 -3.72
C ASN A 112 4.57 -1.65 -2.26
N ALA A 113 3.39 -1.31 -1.76
CA ALA A 113 2.84 -1.86 -0.53
C ALA A 113 1.41 -2.35 -0.74
N THR A 114 1.07 -3.45 -0.10
CA THR A 114 -0.30 -3.94 -0.01
C THR A 114 -0.91 -3.42 1.29
N VAL A 115 -2.03 -2.70 1.17
CA VAL A 115 -2.76 -2.14 2.29
C VAL A 115 -4.20 -2.67 2.29
N ARG A 116 -4.72 -2.93 3.49
CA ARG A 116 -6.14 -3.16 3.73
C ARG A 116 -6.76 -1.83 4.16
N VAL A 117 -7.83 -1.44 3.49
CA VAL A 117 -8.62 -0.25 3.80
C VAL A 117 -9.97 -0.69 4.31
N THR A 118 -10.32 -0.28 5.51
CA THR A 118 -11.65 -0.46 6.09
C THR A 118 -12.36 0.88 6.14
N THR A 119 -13.53 0.95 5.54
CA THR A 119 -14.41 2.12 5.57
C THR A 119 -15.63 1.78 6.41
N THR A 120 -15.91 2.58 7.44
CA THR A 120 -17.06 2.38 8.34
C THR A 120 -17.90 3.65 8.43
N SER A 121 -19.19 3.54 8.13
CA SER A 121 -20.22 4.56 8.33
C SER A 121 -21.32 4.03 9.25
N ALA A 122 -22.36 4.83 9.53
CA ALA A 122 -23.37 4.53 10.54
C ALA A 122 -24.03 3.14 10.41
N ASP A 123 -24.24 2.67 9.18
CA ASP A 123 -24.92 1.40 8.89
C ASP A 123 -24.14 0.48 7.94
N HIS A 124 -22.94 0.89 7.54
CA HIS A 124 -22.16 0.18 6.53
C HIS A 124 -20.69 0.05 6.93
N ARG A 125 -20.12 -1.13 6.66
CA ARG A 125 -18.70 -1.41 6.79
C ARG A 125 -18.26 -2.14 5.54
N ALA A 126 -17.24 -1.60 4.88
CA ALA A 126 -16.60 -2.22 3.72
C ALA A 126 -15.11 -2.40 4.00
N GLU A 127 -14.55 -3.49 3.49
CA GLU A 127 -13.12 -3.79 3.59
C GLU A 127 -12.61 -4.13 2.19
N ARG A 128 -11.47 -3.54 1.82
CA ARG A 128 -10.83 -3.76 0.52
C ARG A 128 -9.32 -3.80 0.68
N THR A 129 -8.68 -4.78 0.06
CA THR A 129 -7.22 -4.89 0.00
C THR A 129 -6.72 -4.42 -1.36
N ARG A 130 -5.66 -3.61 -1.38
CA ARG A 130 -5.10 -2.99 -2.58
C ARG A 130 -3.58 -2.99 -2.52
N THR A 131 -2.94 -3.17 -3.67
CA THR A 131 -1.51 -2.94 -3.83
C THR A 131 -1.30 -1.56 -4.46
N ILE A 132 -0.52 -0.71 -3.79
CA ILE A 132 -0.22 0.67 -4.17
C ILE A 132 1.25 0.73 -4.55
N GLU A 133 1.51 1.21 -5.76
CA GLU A 133 2.88 1.41 -6.27
C GLU A 133 3.55 2.58 -5.54
N ALA A 134 4.85 2.45 -5.30
CA ALA A 134 5.67 3.56 -4.82
C ALA A 134 5.76 4.61 -5.92
N GLY A 135 5.35 5.83 -5.58
CA GLY A 135 5.38 6.95 -6.50
C GLY A 135 4.50 8.10 -6.05
N CYS A 136 5.07 9.30 -5.99
CA CYS A 136 4.29 10.51 -6.01
C CYS A 136 3.90 10.80 -7.46
N ARG A 137 2.74 10.31 -7.93
CA ARG A 137 2.12 10.93 -9.10
C ARG A 137 1.69 12.33 -8.72
N GLY A 138 2.61 13.28 -8.89
CA GLY A 138 2.28 14.68 -8.94
C GLY A 138 1.17 14.86 -9.97
N ASP A 139 0.15 15.63 -9.63
CA ASP A 139 -0.80 16.20 -10.57
C ASP A 139 0.04 16.86 -11.69
N GLU A 140 0.30 16.14 -12.79
CA GLU A 140 0.81 16.77 -14.00
C GLU A 140 -0.34 17.65 -14.52
N PRO A 141 -0.13 18.98 -14.60
CA PRO A 141 -1.18 19.94 -14.93
C PRO A 141 -1.72 19.82 -16.36
#